data_AF-A0AAV3XRW1-F1
#
_entry.id   AF-A0AAV3XRW1-F1
#
_cell.length_a   1.000
_cell.length_b   1.000
_cell.length_c   1.000
_cell.angle_alpha   90.00
_cell.angle_beta   90.00
_cell.angle_gamma   90.00
#
_symmetry.space_group_name_H-M   'P 1'
#
loop_
_entity.id
_entity.type
_entity.pdbx_description
1 polymer ?
#
loop_
_entity_poly.entity_id
_entity_poly.type
_entity_poly.pdbx_seq_one_letter_code
_entity_poly.pdbx_strand_id
1 'polypeptide(L)'
;MRWKDNQLVWGKLKLLPIIDKDNPVIRHGLNSPVKYVRLLWHARCSTWGNPKTALARELNGKRRWYVQLINSGMPYQKEKNYVADGVISLDLNISNIAFVGDNAGLLPFADKVPTYSREIKALQRQMQRSQRCSNPENYETDCTSRVGRRTVVKKGKPKQGKRQWKKSKTYQKIARKKRELERRKSAYTKSQNRKIVNEILRHGKHIKTENVSVKSWQKRYGKAISAKSPGFVQSELARIS
;
A
#
# COMPACT_ATOMS: atom_id res chain seq x y z
N MET A 1 -9.53 25.62 -3.14
CA MET A 1 -8.12 25.53 -3.56
C MET A 1 -8.10 25.41 -5.07
N ARG A 2 -7.21 26.12 -5.76
CA ARG A 2 -7.18 26.16 -7.23
C ARG A 2 -5.74 26.12 -7.75
N TRP A 3 -5.59 25.69 -8.99
CA TRP A 3 -4.34 25.79 -9.73
C TRP A 3 -4.39 27.01 -10.62
N LYS A 4 -3.41 27.91 -10.53
CA LYS A 4 -3.34 29.12 -11.35
C LYS A 4 -1.88 29.50 -11.55
N ASP A 5 -1.50 29.92 -12.76
CA ASP A 5 -0.17 30.44 -13.09
C ASP A 5 0.97 29.48 -12.71
N ASN A 6 0.74 28.16 -12.87
CA ASN A 6 1.64 27.08 -12.43
C ASN A 6 1.89 27.02 -10.91
N GLN A 7 0.97 27.55 -10.12
CA GLN A 7 1.02 27.56 -8.66
C GLN A 7 -0.25 27.00 -8.04
N LEU A 8 -0.09 26.48 -6.83
CA LEU A 8 -1.22 26.15 -5.99
C LEU A 8 -1.65 27.39 -5.21
N VAL A 9 -2.92 27.78 -5.33
CA VAL A 9 -3.51 28.89 -4.60
C VAL A 9 -4.57 28.39 -3.64
N TRP A 10 -4.40 28.72 -2.35
CA TRP A 10 -5.38 28.44 -1.30
C TRP A 10 -5.55 29.66 -0.39
N GLY A 11 -6.60 30.45 -0.65
CA GLY A 11 -6.76 31.76 0.00
C GLY A 11 -5.61 32.69 -0.37
N LYS A 12 -4.91 33.24 0.62
CA LYS A 12 -3.71 34.08 0.44
C LYS A 12 -2.43 33.25 0.23
N LEU A 13 -2.45 31.94 0.53
CA LEU A 13 -1.30 31.07 0.39
C LEU A 13 -1.08 30.71 -1.08
N LYS A 14 0.11 31.03 -1.59
CA LYS A 14 0.60 30.62 -2.92
C LYS A 14 1.79 29.69 -2.72
N LEU A 15 1.75 28.50 -3.30
CA LEU A 15 2.81 27.51 -3.18
C LEU A 15 3.33 27.11 -4.56
N LEU A 16 4.65 27.10 -4.69
CA LEU A 16 5.32 26.55 -5.85
C LEU A 16 5.34 25.01 -5.77
N PRO A 17 4.87 24.32 -6.81
CA PRO A 17 4.86 22.87 -6.86
C PRO A 17 6.28 22.32 -7.13
N ILE A 18 6.62 21.19 -6.50
CA ILE A 18 7.79 20.40 -6.91
C ILE A 18 7.30 19.38 -7.94
N ILE A 19 7.50 19.69 -9.21
CA ILE A 19 7.05 18.89 -10.36
C ILE A 19 8.17 18.74 -11.39
N ASP A 20 8.25 17.55 -11.96
CA ASP A 20 9.09 17.27 -13.12
C ASP A 20 8.31 17.62 -14.39
N LYS A 21 8.67 18.73 -15.04
CA LYS A 21 8.00 19.24 -16.23
C LYS A 21 8.37 18.48 -17.51
N ASP A 22 9.44 17.69 -17.46
CA ASP A 22 9.93 16.92 -18.60
C ASP A 22 9.19 15.59 -18.75
N ASN A 23 8.52 15.15 -17.69
CA ASN A 23 7.68 13.98 -17.73
C ASN A 23 6.44 14.20 -18.65
N PRO A 24 6.26 13.42 -19.72
CA PRO A 24 5.18 13.64 -20.68
C PRO A 24 3.78 13.50 -20.07
N VAL A 25 3.62 12.64 -19.05
CA VAL A 25 2.35 12.47 -18.34
C VAL A 25 2.00 13.72 -17.53
N ILE A 26 3.00 14.30 -16.85
CA ILE A 26 2.81 15.51 -16.05
C ILE A 26 2.52 16.68 -17.00
N ARG A 27 3.28 16.81 -18.08
CA ARG A 27 3.09 17.85 -19.10
C ARG A 27 1.69 17.81 -19.69
N HIS A 28 1.21 16.62 -20.11
CA HIS A 28 -0.16 16.44 -20.60
C HIS A 28 -1.20 16.86 -19.55
N GLY A 29 -1.01 16.45 -18.30
CA GLY A 29 -1.89 16.82 -17.19
C GLY A 29 -1.90 18.33 -16.91
N LEU A 30 -0.76 19.02 -17.01
CA LEU A 30 -0.69 20.47 -16.79
C LEU A 30 -1.32 21.26 -17.94
N ASN A 31 -1.28 20.72 -19.16
CA ASN A 31 -1.91 21.32 -20.34
C ASN A 31 -3.42 21.02 -20.42
N SER A 32 -3.92 20.07 -19.62
CA SER A 32 -5.34 19.71 -19.58
C SER A 32 -6.13 20.62 -18.63
N PRO A 33 -7.39 20.98 -18.94
CA PRO A 33 -8.19 21.81 -18.05
C PRO A 33 -8.35 21.15 -16.67
N VAL A 34 -8.12 21.92 -15.60
CA VAL A 34 -8.21 21.44 -14.22
C VAL A 34 -9.66 21.58 -13.74
N LYS A 35 -10.36 20.48 -13.47
CA LYS A 35 -11.71 20.49 -12.90
C LYS A 35 -11.70 20.98 -11.46
N TYR A 36 -10.86 20.35 -10.64
CA TYR A 36 -10.68 20.73 -9.25
C TYR A 36 -9.35 20.25 -8.72
N VAL A 37 -8.94 20.84 -7.60
CA VAL A 37 -7.71 20.48 -6.91
C VAL A 37 -8.07 19.94 -5.54
N ARG A 38 -7.58 18.75 -5.21
CA ARG A 38 -7.80 18.13 -3.89
C ARG A 38 -6.50 18.03 -3.12
N LEU A 39 -6.56 18.41 -1.84
CA LEU A 39 -5.48 18.15 -0.91
C LEU A 39 -5.59 16.68 -0.49
N LEU A 40 -4.47 15.98 -0.55
CA LEU A 40 -4.43 14.63 0.00
C LEU A 40 -4.25 14.74 1.53
N TRP A 41 -5.35 14.58 2.30
CA TRP A 41 -5.35 14.63 3.77
C TRP A 41 -5.80 13.30 4.42
N HIS A 42 -5.03 12.81 5.41
CA HIS A 42 -5.56 11.95 6.48
C HIS A 42 -4.85 12.25 7.81
N ALA A 43 -5.63 12.24 8.89
CA ALA A 43 -5.16 12.27 10.26
C ALA A 43 -4.46 10.96 10.64
N ARG A 44 -3.57 11.03 11.64
CA ARG A 44 -2.89 9.87 12.23
C ARG A 44 -3.94 8.82 12.65
N CYS A 45 -4.12 7.75 11.87
CA CYS A 45 -4.83 6.59 12.39
C CYS A 45 -3.85 5.75 13.20
N SER A 46 -4.07 5.70 14.51
CA SER A 46 -3.30 4.90 15.47
C SER A 46 -3.69 3.43 15.50
N THR A 47 -4.54 2.96 14.59
CA THR A 47 -5.06 1.58 14.60
C THR A 47 -4.94 0.91 13.23
N TRP A 48 -4.49 -0.34 13.28
CA TRP A 48 -4.28 -1.23 12.16
C TRP A 48 -5.61 -1.52 11.43
N GLY A 49 -5.58 -1.46 10.09
CA GLY A 49 -6.61 -2.14 9.28
C GLY A 49 -7.33 -1.30 8.23
N ASN A 50 -6.63 -0.61 7.33
CA ASN A 50 -7.02 -0.49 5.91
C ASN A 50 -5.95 0.26 5.10
N PRO A 51 -5.26 -0.35 4.13
CA PRO A 51 -4.28 0.33 3.29
C PRO A 51 -4.97 0.92 2.04
N LYS A 52 -6.02 1.73 2.21
CA LYS A 52 -6.62 2.43 1.07
C LYS A 52 -6.09 3.86 1.02
N THR A 53 -4.90 3.98 0.42
CA THR A 53 -4.30 5.20 -0.15
C THR A 53 -3.66 6.16 0.87
N ALA A 54 -2.33 6.27 0.86
CA ALA A 54 -1.56 7.14 1.76
C ALA A 54 -1.54 8.61 1.29
N LEU A 55 -2.02 9.54 2.12
CA LEU A 55 -2.33 10.94 1.77
C LEU A 55 -1.33 12.00 2.31
N ALA A 56 -0.63 11.78 3.42
CA ALA A 56 0.67 12.41 3.66
C ALA A 56 1.69 11.30 3.67
N ARG A 57 2.64 11.31 2.74
CA ARG A 57 3.66 10.26 2.73
C ARG A 57 4.74 10.71 3.70
N GLU A 58 4.82 10.01 4.82
CA GLU A 58 6.07 9.99 5.59
C GLU A 58 7.07 9.23 4.73
N LEU A 59 7.92 9.96 4.01
CA LEU A 59 9.00 9.41 3.20
C LEU A 59 10.29 9.64 3.96
N ASN A 60 10.99 8.54 4.28
CA ASN A 60 12.24 8.58 5.03
C ASN A 60 12.10 9.38 6.35
N GLY A 61 10.94 9.29 7.00
CA GLY A 61 10.70 9.97 8.27
C GLY A 61 10.32 11.45 8.18
N LYS A 62 10.20 12.01 6.97
CA LYS A 62 9.76 13.39 6.73
C LYS A 62 8.33 13.37 6.20
N ARG A 63 7.46 14.17 6.81
CA ARG A 63 6.08 14.33 6.33
C ARG A 63 6.10 15.20 5.06
N ARG A 64 5.54 14.68 3.97
CA ARG A 64 5.35 15.43 2.73
C ARG A 64 3.87 15.55 2.40
N TRP A 65 3.47 16.75 2.00
CA TRP A 65 2.13 17.07 1.55
C TRP A 65 2.05 16.91 0.04
N TYR A 66 0.97 16.32 -0.43
CA TYR A 66 0.71 16.14 -1.85
C TYR A 66 -0.63 16.76 -2.18
N VAL A 67 -0.66 17.38 -3.35
CA VAL A 67 -1.87 17.94 -3.93
C VAL A 67 -2.09 17.25 -5.26
N GLN A 68 -3.34 16.86 -5.50
CA GLN A 68 -3.72 16.19 -6.73
C GLN A 68 -4.60 17.13 -7.55
N LEU A 69 -4.12 17.43 -8.76
CA LEU A 69 -4.91 18.05 -9.79
C LEU A 69 -5.79 16.98 -10.44
N ILE A 70 -7.07 17.27 -10.58
CA ILE A 70 -8.02 16.42 -11.29
C ILE A 70 -8.39 17.14 -12.57
N ASN A 71 -7.97 16.57 -13.69
CA ASN A 71 -8.13 17.14 -15.01
C ASN A 71 -9.36 16.57 -15.74
N SER A 72 -9.90 17.33 -16.68
CA SER A 72 -10.86 16.86 -17.67
C SER A 72 -10.19 16.39 -18.94
N GLY A 73 -10.88 15.56 -19.72
CA GLY A 73 -10.42 15.08 -21.01
C GLY A 73 -9.85 13.66 -20.95
N MET A 74 -9.20 13.26 -22.04
CA MET A 74 -8.63 11.93 -22.17
C MET A 74 -7.29 11.84 -21.42
N PRO A 75 -7.09 10.77 -20.61
CA PRO A 75 -5.83 10.57 -19.92
C PRO A 75 -4.71 10.29 -20.93
N TYR A 76 -3.49 10.73 -20.61
CA TYR A 76 -2.33 10.40 -21.43
C TYR A 76 -2.08 8.89 -21.44
N GLN A 77 -2.20 8.28 -22.61
CA GLN A 77 -1.85 6.88 -22.82
C GLN A 77 -0.38 6.78 -23.21
N LYS A 78 0.40 6.06 -22.39
CA LYS A 78 1.79 5.75 -22.74
C LYS A 78 1.78 4.73 -23.89
N GLU A 79 2.66 4.90 -24.86
CA GLU A 79 2.84 3.97 -25.99
C GLU A 79 2.97 2.50 -25.54
N LYS A 80 3.75 2.26 -24.46
CA LYS A 80 3.94 0.92 -23.90
C LYS A 80 2.69 0.31 -23.24
N ASN A 81 1.67 1.12 -22.94
CA ASN A 81 0.43 0.73 -22.28
C ASN A 81 -0.76 0.89 -23.24
N TYR A 82 -0.60 0.40 -24.47
CA TYR A 82 -1.74 0.27 -25.37
C TYR A 82 -2.72 -0.77 -24.84
N VAL A 83 -3.99 -0.63 -25.23
CA VAL A 83 -5.08 -1.51 -24.84
C VAL A 83 -5.62 -2.11 -26.13
N ALA A 84 -5.66 -3.44 -26.23
CA ALA A 84 -6.21 -4.09 -27.40
C ALA A 84 -7.73 -4.15 -27.33
N ASP A 85 -8.37 -4.13 -28.49
CA ASP A 85 -9.78 -4.46 -28.59
C ASP A 85 -9.93 -5.97 -28.70
N GLY A 86 -10.64 -6.58 -27.75
CA GLY A 86 -10.68 -8.03 -27.62
C GLY A 86 -11.37 -8.48 -26.36
N VAL A 87 -11.91 -9.70 -26.39
CA VAL A 87 -12.57 -10.35 -25.26
C VAL A 87 -11.60 -11.29 -24.57
N ILE A 88 -11.46 -11.15 -23.26
CA ILE A 88 -10.61 -12.01 -22.44
C ILE A 88 -11.41 -12.61 -21.29
N SER A 89 -11.15 -13.88 -21.00
CA SER A 89 -11.67 -14.59 -19.84
C SER A 89 -10.59 -14.67 -18.76
N LEU A 90 -10.91 -14.27 -17.54
CA LEU A 90 -10.00 -14.27 -16.39
C LEU A 90 -10.46 -15.24 -15.31
N ASP A 91 -9.51 -16.04 -14.85
CA ASP A 91 -9.63 -16.89 -13.67
C ASP A 91 -8.71 -16.37 -12.57
N LEU A 92 -9.28 -16.05 -11.41
CA LEU A 92 -8.57 -15.42 -10.31
C LEU A 92 -8.22 -16.47 -9.27
N ASN A 93 -6.96 -16.47 -8.80
CA ASN A 93 -6.54 -17.29 -7.68
C ASN A 93 -5.87 -16.41 -6.60
N ILE A 94 -5.50 -17.01 -5.46
CA ILE A 94 -4.89 -16.32 -4.32
C ILE A 94 -3.52 -15.71 -4.69
N SER A 95 -2.77 -16.39 -5.56
CA SER A 95 -1.36 -16.07 -5.85
C SER A 95 -1.10 -15.59 -7.27
N ASN A 96 -2.05 -15.81 -8.17
CA ASN A 96 -1.90 -15.67 -9.62
C ASN A 96 -3.25 -15.40 -10.27
N ILE A 97 -3.21 -14.90 -11.49
CA ILE A 97 -4.36 -14.70 -12.36
C ILE A 97 -4.07 -15.39 -13.69
N ALA A 98 -4.98 -16.24 -14.13
CA ALA A 98 -4.94 -16.82 -15.47
C ALA A 98 -5.83 -15.99 -16.40
N PHE A 99 -5.41 -15.87 -17.65
CA PHE A 99 -6.20 -15.24 -18.69
C PHE A 99 -6.21 -16.09 -19.96
N VAL A 100 -7.31 -16.02 -20.70
CA VAL A 100 -7.49 -16.66 -22.01
C VAL A 100 -8.17 -15.67 -22.95
N GLY A 101 -7.55 -15.39 -24.08
CA GLY A 101 -8.08 -14.66 -25.23
C GLY A 101 -7.46 -15.25 -26.49
N ASP A 102 -6.92 -14.41 -27.37
CA ASP A 102 -6.10 -14.88 -28.51
C ASP A 102 -4.87 -15.67 -28.04
N ASN A 103 -4.36 -15.31 -26.86
CA ASN A 103 -3.31 -16.04 -26.15
C ASN A 103 -3.78 -16.37 -24.73
N ALA A 104 -3.13 -17.37 -24.12
CA ALA A 104 -3.35 -17.73 -22.74
C ALA A 104 -2.08 -17.54 -21.90
N GLY A 105 -2.26 -17.21 -20.62
CA GLY A 105 -1.13 -17.02 -19.72
C GLY A 105 -1.49 -17.05 -18.25
N LEU A 106 -0.49 -17.33 -17.40
CA LEU A 106 -0.60 -17.34 -15.95
C LEU A 106 0.34 -16.29 -15.37
N LEU A 107 -0.23 -15.26 -14.75
CA LEU A 107 0.52 -14.12 -14.22
C LEU A 107 0.56 -14.16 -12.68
N PRO A 108 1.73 -14.35 -12.05
CA PRO A 108 1.86 -14.35 -10.60
C PRO A 108 1.70 -12.95 -10.02
N PHE A 109 0.86 -12.80 -8.99
CA PHE A 109 0.72 -11.56 -8.26
C PHE A 109 2.00 -11.19 -7.50
N ALA A 110 2.26 -9.89 -7.45
CA ALA A 110 3.29 -9.31 -6.61
C ALA A 110 4.63 -10.04 -6.78
N ASP A 111 4.97 -10.39 -8.03
CA ASP A 111 6.15 -11.17 -8.33
C ASP A 111 7.44 -10.38 -8.03
N LYS A 112 8.47 -11.09 -7.57
CA LYS A 112 9.78 -10.54 -7.18
C LYS A 112 9.71 -9.38 -6.16
N VAL A 113 8.62 -9.27 -5.39
CA VAL A 113 8.48 -8.23 -4.35
C VAL A 113 9.37 -8.56 -3.16
N PRO A 114 10.30 -7.66 -2.76
CA PRO A 114 11.10 -7.86 -1.55
C PRO A 114 10.21 -8.03 -0.32
N THR A 115 10.45 -9.09 0.46
CA THR A 115 9.59 -9.40 1.61
C THR A 115 9.95 -8.59 2.86
N TYR A 116 11.22 -8.16 3.00
CA TYR A 116 11.79 -7.51 4.19
C TYR A 116 11.46 -8.23 5.52
N SER A 117 11.17 -9.54 5.46
CA SER A 117 10.56 -10.26 6.57
C SER A 117 11.49 -10.35 7.79
N ARG A 118 12.79 -10.57 7.56
CA ARG A 118 13.82 -10.61 8.60
C ARG A 118 13.98 -9.26 9.29
N GLU A 119 14.09 -8.18 8.53
CA GLU A 119 14.23 -6.81 9.03
C GLU A 119 13.00 -6.36 9.81
N ILE A 120 11.80 -6.59 9.27
CA ILE A 120 10.53 -6.25 9.94
C ILE A 120 10.41 -7.01 11.27
N LYS A 121 10.73 -8.31 11.30
CA LYS A 121 10.75 -9.10 12.53
C LYS A 121 11.76 -8.57 13.54
N ALA A 122 12.97 -8.20 13.11
CA ALA A 122 13.98 -7.63 13.98
C ALA A 122 13.53 -6.30 14.61
N LEU A 123 12.95 -5.40 13.80
CA LEU A 123 12.38 -4.12 14.27
C LEU A 123 11.21 -4.36 15.23
N GLN A 124 10.32 -5.32 14.96
CA GLN A 124 9.23 -5.68 15.87
C GLN A 124 9.74 -6.13 17.24
N ARG A 125 10.80 -6.96 17.29
CA ARG A 125 11.42 -7.38 18.55
C ARG A 125 12.04 -6.19 19.29
N GLN A 126 12.71 -5.28 18.59
CA GLN A 126 13.26 -4.05 19.19
C GLN A 126 12.15 -3.14 19.74
N MET A 127 11.04 -3.00 19.02
CA MET A 127 9.86 -2.26 19.48
C MET A 127 9.28 -2.88 20.76
N GLN A 128 9.13 -4.21 20.81
CA GLN A 128 8.63 -4.91 21.99
C GLN A 128 9.54 -4.72 23.22
N ARG A 129 10.87 -4.81 23.04
CA ARG A 129 11.83 -4.56 24.13
C ARG A 129 11.71 -3.13 24.64
N SER A 130 11.71 -2.15 23.75
CA SER A 130 11.59 -0.74 24.14
C SER A 130 10.26 -0.45 24.85
N GLN A 131 9.15 -1.02 24.37
CA GLN A 131 7.84 -0.87 25.00
C GLN A 131 7.82 -1.46 26.41
N ARG A 132 8.41 -2.64 26.63
CA ARG A 132 8.51 -3.27 27.95
C ARG A 132 9.37 -2.46 28.92
N CYS A 133 10.55 -2.00 28.50
CA CYS A 133 11.42 -1.18 29.35
C CYS A 133 10.77 0.15 29.75
N SER A 134 9.96 0.76 28.87
CA SER A 134 9.28 2.02 29.16
C SER A 134 7.95 1.86 29.92
N ASN A 135 7.45 0.64 30.06
CA ASN A 135 6.16 0.35 30.71
C ASN A 135 6.21 -0.95 31.54
N PRO A 136 7.21 -1.15 32.42
CA PRO A 136 7.35 -2.40 33.17
C PRO A 136 6.10 -2.74 34.00
N GLU A 137 5.42 -1.74 34.54
CA GLU A 137 4.21 -1.87 35.36
C GLU A 137 3.01 -2.46 34.61
N ASN A 138 3.01 -2.33 33.28
CA ASN A 138 1.93 -2.78 32.39
C ASN A 138 2.06 -4.26 31.98
N TYR A 139 3.11 -4.95 32.41
CA TYR A 139 3.30 -6.37 32.13
C TYR A 139 3.21 -7.19 33.43
N GLU A 140 2.72 -8.41 33.31
CA GLU A 140 2.88 -9.45 34.32
C GLU A 140 4.37 -9.80 34.51
N THR A 141 4.69 -10.46 35.61
CA THR A 141 6.04 -10.97 35.85
C THR A 141 6.41 -12.02 34.81
N ASP A 142 7.71 -12.09 34.48
CA ASP A 142 8.21 -13.17 33.65
C ASP A 142 8.08 -14.49 34.41
N CYS A 143 7.67 -15.55 33.71
CA CYS A 143 7.51 -16.86 34.32
C CYS A 143 8.41 -17.87 33.62
N THR A 144 8.91 -18.83 34.39
CA THR A 144 9.72 -19.92 33.86
C THR A 144 8.81 -21.11 33.56
N SER A 145 8.95 -21.72 32.38
CA SER A 145 8.18 -22.91 32.02
C SER A 145 9.08 -23.94 31.35
N ARG A 146 8.80 -25.22 31.58
CA ARG A 146 9.47 -26.32 30.89
C ARG A 146 8.82 -26.52 29.50
N VAL A 147 9.63 -26.60 28.46
CA VAL A 147 9.23 -26.97 27.10
C VAL A 147 10.08 -28.16 26.69
N GLY A 148 9.51 -29.37 26.79
CA GLY A 148 10.26 -30.62 26.69
C GLY A 148 11.32 -30.71 27.79
N ARG A 149 12.59 -30.92 27.41
CA ARG A 149 13.73 -30.97 28.33
C ARG A 149 14.32 -29.59 28.68
N ARG A 150 13.85 -28.51 28.06
CA ARG A 150 14.43 -27.15 28.23
C ARG A 150 13.59 -26.30 29.17
N THR A 151 14.28 -25.56 30.04
CA THR A 151 13.68 -24.49 30.85
C THR A 151 13.71 -23.19 30.05
N VAL A 152 12.54 -22.58 29.82
CA VAL A 152 12.40 -21.37 29.00
C VAL A 152 11.74 -20.26 29.82
N VAL A 153 12.32 -19.06 29.79
CA VAL A 153 11.71 -17.86 30.36
C VAL A 153 10.66 -17.33 29.39
N LYS A 154 9.39 -17.38 29.79
CA LYS A 154 8.27 -16.76 29.09
C LYS A 154 8.08 -15.34 29.60
N LYS A 155 8.00 -14.40 28.64
CA LYS A 155 7.75 -12.99 28.97
C LYS A 155 6.31 -12.78 29.43
N GLY A 156 6.13 -12.04 30.52
CA GLY A 156 4.80 -11.74 31.07
C GLY A 156 3.89 -11.06 30.06
N LYS A 157 2.59 -11.35 30.11
CA LYS A 157 1.61 -10.77 29.17
C LYS A 157 1.28 -9.32 29.57
N PRO A 158 0.77 -8.50 28.64
CA PRO A 158 0.18 -7.21 28.99
C PRO A 158 -0.99 -7.38 29.96
N LYS A 159 -0.97 -6.66 31.09
CA LYS A 159 -2.08 -6.66 32.05
C LYS A 159 -3.33 -6.04 31.42
N GLN A 160 -4.49 -6.65 31.67
CA GLN A 160 -5.78 -6.10 31.21
C GLN A 160 -6.08 -4.75 31.89
N GLY A 161 -6.86 -3.90 31.22
CA GLY A 161 -7.28 -2.59 31.76
C GLY A 161 -6.24 -1.46 31.71
N LYS A 162 -4.97 -1.73 31.38
CA LYS A 162 -3.95 -0.68 31.22
C LYS A 162 -4.12 0.09 29.90
N ARG A 163 -4.53 1.35 30.00
CA ARG A 163 -4.84 2.21 28.84
C ARG A 163 -3.67 3.07 28.36
N GLN A 164 -2.70 3.38 29.24
CA GLN A 164 -1.59 4.28 28.91
C GLN A 164 -0.33 3.50 28.55
N TRP A 165 0.11 3.63 27.30
CA TRP A 165 1.35 3.04 26.79
C TRP A 165 2.33 4.15 26.42
N LYS A 166 3.34 4.38 27.27
CA LYS A 166 4.44 5.30 27.01
C LYS A 166 5.24 4.82 25.80
N LYS A 167 5.31 5.67 24.78
CA LYS A 167 6.11 5.43 23.57
C LYS A 167 7.35 6.30 23.59
N SER A 168 8.47 5.72 24.04
CA SER A 168 9.77 6.40 24.06
C SER A 168 10.19 6.93 22.69
N LYS A 169 11.10 7.91 22.66
CA LYS A 169 11.69 8.42 21.41
C LYS A 169 12.33 7.29 20.59
N THR A 170 12.97 6.34 21.25
CA THR A 170 13.56 5.13 20.65
C THR A 170 12.49 4.26 19.98
N TYR A 171 11.39 3.95 20.69
CA TYR A 171 10.26 3.21 20.12
C TYR A 171 9.73 3.88 18.85
N GLN A 172 9.53 5.21 18.90
CA GLN A 172 9.03 5.97 17.76
C GLN A 172 9.98 5.90 16.55
N LYS A 173 11.30 6.00 16.77
CA LYS A 173 12.32 5.86 15.72
C LYS A 173 12.28 4.47 15.06
N ILE A 174 12.16 3.40 15.86
CA ILE A 174 12.08 2.02 15.34
C ILE A 174 10.76 1.81 14.58
N ALA A 175 9.64 2.29 15.13
CA ALA A 175 8.34 2.20 14.48
C ALA A 175 8.31 2.90 13.11
N ARG A 176 9.00 4.04 12.99
CA ARG A 176 9.18 4.75 11.72
C ARG A 176 9.97 3.92 10.70
N LYS A 177 11.07 3.27 11.11
CA LYS A 177 11.83 2.36 10.23
C LYS A 177 10.96 1.20 9.72
N LYS A 178 10.19 0.59 10.61
CA LYS A 178 9.26 -0.50 10.24
C LYS A 178 8.23 -0.03 9.21
N ARG A 179 7.61 1.13 9.46
CA ARG A 179 6.63 1.74 8.56
C ARG A 179 7.22 2.00 7.18
N GLU A 180 8.45 2.47 7.09
CA GLU A 180 9.13 2.73 5.82
C GLU A 180 9.36 1.44 5.01
N LEU A 181 9.76 0.33 5.66
CA LEU A 181 9.87 -0.97 4.98
C LEU A 181 8.52 -1.47 4.48
N GLU A 182 7.47 -1.37 5.30
CA GLU A 182 6.10 -1.76 4.91
C GLU A 182 5.57 -0.90 3.75
N ARG A 183 5.88 0.40 3.76
CA ARG A 183 5.57 1.33 2.67
C ARG A 183 6.27 0.95 1.37
N ARG A 184 7.57 0.67 1.41
CA ARG A 184 8.36 0.24 0.25
C ARG A 184 7.79 -1.05 -0.36
N LYS A 185 7.49 -2.03 0.50
CA LYS A 185 6.85 -3.29 0.09
C LYS A 185 5.51 -3.04 -0.61
N SER A 186 4.62 -2.27 0.02
CA SER A 186 3.29 -1.96 -0.53
C SER A 186 3.38 -1.21 -1.87
N ALA A 187 4.28 -0.25 -1.99
CA ALA A 187 4.50 0.49 -3.24
C ALA A 187 4.99 -0.43 -4.37
N TYR A 188 5.92 -1.33 -4.07
CA TYR A 188 6.45 -2.28 -5.03
C TYR A 188 5.38 -3.32 -5.45
N THR A 189 4.63 -3.90 -4.49
CA THR A 189 3.46 -4.76 -4.79
C THR A 189 2.47 -4.07 -5.72
N LYS A 190 2.10 -2.81 -5.42
CA LYS A 190 1.18 -2.04 -6.26
C LYS A 190 1.72 -1.83 -7.67
N SER A 191 3.02 -1.54 -7.79
CA SER A 191 3.67 -1.36 -9.09
C SER A 191 3.69 -2.64 -9.90
N GLN A 192 4.00 -3.79 -9.30
CA GLN A 192 4.02 -5.07 -10.01
C GLN A 192 2.62 -5.50 -10.43
N ASN A 193 1.64 -5.37 -9.53
CA ASN A 193 0.25 -5.72 -9.86
C ASN A 193 -0.34 -4.82 -10.95
N ARG A 194 0.09 -3.55 -11.06
CA ARG A 194 -0.29 -2.70 -12.20
C ARG A 194 0.32 -3.13 -13.52
N LYS A 195 1.53 -3.70 -13.52
CA LYS A 195 2.09 -4.29 -14.73
C LYS A 195 1.26 -5.47 -15.20
N ILE A 196 0.79 -6.31 -14.28
CA ILE A 196 -0.13 -7.42 -14.58
C ILE A 196 -1.42 -6.89 -15.21
N VAL A 197 -2.03 -5.85 -14.63
CA VAL A 197 -3.23 -5.21 -15.22
C VAL A 197 -2.96 -4.71 -16.63
N ASN A 198 -1.86 -3.98 -16.84
CA ASN A 198 -1.50 -3.48 -18.16
C ASN A 198 -1.22 -4.62 -19.16
N GLU A 199 -0.61 -5.71 -18.72
CA GLU A 199 -0.35 -6.88 -19.56
C GLU A 199 -1.66 -7.52 -20.00
N ILE A 200 -2.60 -7.72 -19.08
CA ILE A 200 -3.93 -8.25 -19.38
C ILE A 200 -4.66 -7.36 -20.40
N LEU A 201 -4.59 -6.03 -20.23
CA LEU A 201 -5.24 -5.08 -21.14
C LEU A 201 -4.64 -5.05 -22.55
N ARG A 202 -3.41 -5.51 -22.75
CA ARG A 202 -2.82 -5.68 -24.09
C ARG A 202 -3.46 -6.82 -24.87
N HIS A 203 -4.16 -7.73 -24.20
CA HIS A 203 -4.87 -8.84 -24.85
C HIS A 203 -6.35 -8.53 -25.07
N GLY A 204 -6.93 -7.59 -24.33
CA GLY A 204 -8.30 -7.15 -24.57
C GLY A 204 -8.85 -6.24 -23.49
N LYS A 205 -9.77 -5.36 -23.88
CA LYS A 205 -10.51 -4.46 -22.98
C LYS A 205 -11.81 -5.07 -22.44
N HIS A 206 -12.38 -6.06 -23.12
CA HIS A 206 -13.64 -6.67 -22.73
C HIS A 206 -13.39 -7.88 -21.82
N ILE A 207 -13.51 -7.67 -20.51
CA ILE A 207 -13.10 -8.65 -19.50
C ILE A 207 -14.31 -9.43 -18.99
N LYS A 208 -14.26 -10.76 -19.14
CA LYS A 208 -15.15 -11.72 -18.49
C LYS A 208 -14.42 -12.35 -17.32
N THR A 209 -14.98 -12.33 -16.13
CA THR A 209 -14.36 -12.92 -14.94
C THR A 209 -15.41 -13.55 -14.04
N GLU A 210 -15.04 -14.60 -13.33
CA GLU A 210 -15.88 -15.17 -12.29
C GLU A 210 -16.09 -14.20 -11.12
N ASN A 211 -17.27 -14.29 -10.49
CA ASN A 211 -17.59 -13.46 -9.33
C ASN A 211 -16.96 -14.04 -8.06
N VAL A 212 -15.67 -13.75 -7.87
CA VAL A 212 -14.91 -14.26 -6.73
C VAL A 212 -14.93 -13.31 -5.54
N SER A 213 -15.26 -13.85 -4.37
CA SER A 213 -15.17 -13.12 -3.11
C SER A 213 -13.76 -13.13 -2.53
N VAL A 214 -12.92 -12.16 -2.88
CA VAL A 214 -11.59 -11.98 -2.24
C VAL A 214 -11.71 -11.84 -0.71
N LYS A 215 -12.86 -11.33 -0.22
CA LYS A 215 -13.16 -11.22 1.21
C LYS A 215 -13.27 -12.59 1.90
N SER A 216 -13.82 -13.61 1.23
CA SER A 216 -13.91 -14.96 1.78
C SER A 216 -12.51 -15.58 1.91
N TRP A 217 -11.67 -15.43 0.89
CA TRP A 217 -10.29 -15.87 0.94
C TRP A 217 -9.48 -15.14 2.01
N GLN A 218 -9.76 -13.86 2.29
CA GLN A 218 -9.04 -13.12 3.32
C GLN A 218 -9.18 -13.74 4.71
N LYS A 219 -10.32 -14.41 5.00
CA LYS A 219 -10.51 -15.13 6.27
C LYS A 219 -9.59 -16.34 6.39
N ARG A 220 -9.34 -17.07 5.29
CA ARG A 220 -8.53 -18.31 5.28
C ARG A 220 -7.05 -18.04 5.00
N TYR A 221 -6.74 -17.11 4.09
CA TYR A 221 -5.41 -16.86 3.53
C TYR A 221 -4.95 -15.41 3.71
N GLY A 222 -5.41 -14.72 4.76
CA GLY A 222 -5.19 -13.27 4.94
C GLY A 222 -3.74 -12.80 4.84
N LYS A 223 -2.76 -13.61 5.28
CA LYS A 223 -1.32 -13.28 5.12
C LYS A 223 -0.89 -13.28 3.65
N ALA A 224 -1.29 -14.29 2.88
CA ALA A 224 -0.96 -14.40 1.46
C ALA A 224 -1.64 -13.29 0.66
N ILE A 225 -2.94 -13.06 0.90
CA ILE A 225 -3.70 -12.00 0.23
C ILE A 225 -3.15 -10.62 0.55
N SER A 226 -2.77 -10.35 1.80
CA SER A 226 -2.14 -9.07 2.14
C SER A 226 -0.80 -8.86 1.42
N ALA A 227 -0.06 -9.94 1.13
CA ALA A 227 1.21 -9.85 0.41
C ALA A 227 1.01 -9.73 -1.12
N LYS A 228 0.08 -10.49 -1.68
CA LYS A 228 -0.18 -10.62 -3.12
C LYS A 228 -1.14 -9.56 -3.66
N SER A 229 -2.06 -9.07 -2.83
CA SER A 229 -3.05 -8.04 -3.15
C SER A 229 -3.91 -8.33 -4.40
N PRO A 230 -4.53 -9.52 -4.53
CA PRO A 230 -5.40 -9.86 -5.67
C PRO A 230 -6.59 -8.89 -5.80
N GLY A 231 -7.20 -8.49 -4.68
CA GLY A 231 -8.33 -7.54 -4.68
C GLY A 231 -7.97 -6.14 -5.22
N PHE A 232 -6.70 -5.76 -5.21
CA PHE A 232 -6.25 -4.53 -5.88
C PHE A 232 -6.32 -4.68 -7.41
N VAL A 233 -5.88 -5.82 -7.95
CA VAL A 233 -5.94 -6.09 -9.40
C VAL A 233 -7.38 -6.13 -9.88
N GLN A 234 -8.25 -6.88 -9.19
CA GLN A 234 -9.68 -6.94 -9.49
C GLN A 234 -10.32 -5.53 -9.51
N SER A 235 -9.98 -4.67 -8.54
CA SER A 235 -10.51 -3.30 -8.50
C SER A 235 -9.98 -2.37 -9.59
N GLU A 236 -8.75 -2.59 -10.09
CA GLU A 236 -8.22 -1.78 -11.20
C GLU A 236 -8.79 -2.27 -12.53
N LEU A 237 -8.98 -3.58 -12.72
CA LEU A 237 -9.62 -4.12 -13.93
C LEU A 237 -11.08 -3.64 -14.05
N ALA A 238 -11.85 -3.73 -12.96
CA ALA A 238 -13.24 -3.26 -12.91
C ALA A 238 -13.42 -1.74 -13.09
N ARG A 239 -12.34 -0.95 -12.98
CA ARG A 239 -12.37 0.50 -13.26
C ARG A 239 -12.18 0.81 -14.75
N ILE A 240 -11.58 -0.12 -15.49
CA ILE A 240 -11.14 0.07 -16.87
C ILE A 240 -12.13 -0.57 -17.86
N SER A 241 -12.78 -1.67 -17.45
CA SER A 241 -13.95 -2.25 -18.12
C SER A 241 -15.19 -1.40 -17.92
#